data_AF-A0A0K8RCP5-F1
#
_entry.id   AF-A0A0K8RCP5-F1
#
_cell.length_a   1.000
_cell.length_b   1.000
_cell.length_c   1.000
_cell.angle_alpha   90.00
_cell.angle_beta   90.00
_cell.angle_gamma   90.00
#
_symmetry.space_group_name_H-M   'P 1'
#
loop_
_entity.id
_entity.type
_entity.pdbx_description
1 polymer ?
#
loop_
_entity_poly.entity_id
_entity_poly.type
_entity_poly.pdbx_seq_one_letter_code
_entity_poly.pdbx_strand_id
1 'polypeptide(L)'
;MGDRDTTRKPRPAGKTCSVVACKNCSGDIKVWNHAVCSEHAPLTHMDCPCLVPFSMHRFPNGKQNEDRRRQWLANLNRKDFHPGKTAMVCSIHFPDGRPTSMNPYPTEHLGRTNVRVPHKGRIKAASCST
;
A
#
# COMPACT_ATOMS: atom_id res chain seq x y z
N MET A 1 11.54 -19.34 28.49
CA MET A 1 10.54 -18.31 28.83
C MET A 1 10.59 -17.23 27.75
N GLY A 2 9.49 -16.98 27.06
CA GLY A 2 9.36 -15.96 26.03
C GLY A 2 7.88 -15.74 25.80
N ASP A 3 7.35 -14.71 26.46
CA ASP A 3 5.94 -14.36 26.55
C ASP A 3 5.40 -14.04 25.14
N ARG A 4 4.59 -14.95 24.57
CA ARG A 4 3.79 -14.65 23.38
C ARG A 4 2.60 -13.82 23.86
N ASP A 5 2.80 -12.51 23.93
CA ASP A 5 1.74 -11.52 24.08
C ASP A 5 0.60 -11.85 23.09
N THR A 6 -0.50 -12.35 23.65
CA THR A 6 -1.67 -12.85 22.91
C THR A 6 -2.77 -11.78 22.85
N THR A 7 -2.48 -10.52 23.18
CA THR A 7 -3.50 -9.44 23.23
C THR A 7 -3.55 -8.57 21.97
N ARG A 8 -3.34 -9.16 20.79
CA ARG A 8 -3.56 -8.41 19.54
C ARG A 8 -5.06 -8.17 19.35
N LYS A 9 -5.53 -7.00 19.75
CA LYS A 9 -6.88 -6.50 19.45
C LYS A 9 -7.16 -6.69 17.96
N PRO A 10 -8.30 -7.29 17.57
CA PRO A 10 -8.59 -7.53 16.16
C PRO A 10 -8.59 -6.21 15.40
N ARG A 11 -7.93 -6.21 14.23
CA ARG A 11 -7.84 -5.03 13.37
C ARG A 11 -9.26 -4.55 12.99
N PRO A 12 -9.52 -3.24 12.99
CA PRO A 12 -10.77 -2.69 12.47
C PRO A 12 -11.06 -3.16 11.04
N ALA A 13 -12.32 -3.49 10.76
CA ALA A 13 -12.74 -3.88 9.43
C ALA A 13 -12.44 -2.76 8.41
N GLY A 14 -11.85 -3.12 7.27
CA GLY A 14 -11.52 -2.16 6.23
C GLY A 14 -10.78 -2.78 5.05
N LYS A 15 -10.48 -1.94 4.07
CA LYS A 15 -9.71 -2.33 2.89
C LYS A 15 -8.25 -1.91 3.09
N THR A 16 -7.36 -2.88 3.00
CA THR A 16 -5.91 -2.67 3.11
C THR A 16 -5.34 -2.08 1.82
N CYS A 17 -4.28 -1.29 1.95
CA CYS A 17 -3.49 -0.81 0.82
C CYS A 17 -3.02 -1.97 -0.06
N SER A 18 -3.02 -1.74 -1.38
CA SER A 18 -2.64 -2.74 -2.39
C SER A 18 -1.13 -2.80 -2.62
N VAL A 19 -0.33 -1.88 -2.07
CA VAL A 19 1.13 -1.95 -2.14
C VAL A 19 1.65 -3.06 -1.22
N VAL A 20 2.66 -3.82 -1.68
CA VAL A 20 3.25 -4.93 -0.92
C VAL A 20 3.81 -4.42 0.41
N ALA A 21 3.59 -5.18 1.49
CA ALA A 21 4.02 -4.89 2.85
C ALA A 21 3.42 -3.61 3.50
N CYS A 22 2.65 -2.79 2.78
CA CYS A 22 1.92 -1.67 3.35
C CYS A 22 0.74 -2.18 4.20
N LYS A 23 0.68 -1.75 5.46
CA LYS A 23 -0.33 -2.22 6.43
C LYS A 23 -1.50 -1.26 6.59
N ASN A 24 -1.42 -0.04 6.04
CA ASN A 24 -2.44 0.98 6.13
C ASN A 24 -3.79 0.44 5.62
N CYS A 25 -4.83 0.70 6.40
CA CYS A 25 -6.17 0.21 6.14
C CYS A 25 -7.19 1.34 6.32
N SER A 26 -8.26 1.30 5.52
CA SER A 26 -9.38 2.23 5.69
C SER A 26 -10.11 2.09 7.03
N GLY A 27 -9.92 1.00 7.76
CA GLY A 27 -10.44 0.82 9.11
C GLY A 27 -9.66 1.64 10.13
N ASP A 28 -8.32 1.64 10.01
CA ASP A 28 -7.43 2.37 10.93
C ASP A 28 -7.67 3.88 10.84
N ILE A 29 -7.86 4.41 9.62
CA ILE A 29 -8.15 5.84 9.44
C ILE A 29 -9.51 6.24 10.02
N LYS A 30 -10.52 5.36 9.94
CA LYS A 30 -11.82 5.62 10.56
C LYS A 30 -11.71 5.67 12.08
N VAL A 31 -10.96 4.74 12.68
CA VAL A 31 -10.73 4.75 14.13
C VAL A 31 -10.00 6.02 14.54
N TRP A 32 -8.97 6.42 13.79
CA TRP A 32 -8.23 7.66 14.06
C TRP A 32 -9.14 8.90 13.97
N ASN A 33 -9.90 9.02 12.88
CA ASN A 33 -10.85 10.11 12.64
C ASN A 33 -11.82 10.35 13.81
N HIS A 34 -12.34 9.27 14.42
CA HIS A 34 -13.30 9.36 15.52
C HIS A 34 -12.67 9.38 16.92
N ALA A 35 -11.34 9.23 17.03
CA ALA A 35 -10.65 9.38 18.30
C ALA A 35 -10.55 10.86 18.69
N VAL A 36 -10.57 11.13 20.00
CA VAL A 36 -10.31 12.47 20.53
C VAL A 36 -8.86 12.85 20.21
N CYS A 37 -8.66 14.05 19.66
CA CYS A 37 -7.34 14.58 19.42
C CYS A 37 -6.69 14.98 20.75
N SER A 38 -5.52 14.44 21.06
CA SER A 38 -4.79 14.78 22.29
C SER A 38 -4.43 16.27 22.37
N GLU A 39 -4.08 16.87 21.23
CA GLU A 39 -3.64 18.27 21.14
C GLU A 39 -4.80 19.26 21.12
N HIS A 40 -5.98 18.83 20.65
CA HIS A 40 -7.15 19.70 20.43
C HIS A 40 -8.39 19.22 21.19
N ALA A 41 -8.20 18.54 22.33
CA ALA A 41 -9.33 18.11 23.14
C ALA A 41 -10.25 19.29 23.48
N PRO A 42 -11.59 19.14 23.39
CA PRO A 42 -12.33 17.88 23.25
C PRO A 42 -12.62 17.44 21.80
N LEU A 43 -12.03 18.08 20.79
CA LEU A 43 -12.32 17.78 19.38
C LEU A 43 -11.85 16.38 18.98
N THR A 44 -12.60 15.74 18.07
CA THR A 44 -12.12 14.53 17.40
C THR A 44 -11.13 14.89 16.28
N HIS A 45 -10.36 13.92 15.80
CA HIS A 45 -9.46 14.16 14.67
C HIS A 45 -10.17 14.58 13.37
N MET A 46 -11.47 14.29 13.22
CA MET A 46 -12.28 14.81 12.11
C MET A 46 -12.61 16.29 12.23
N ASP A 47 -12.68 16.81 13.45
CA ASP A 47 -13.12 18.18 13.74
C ASP A 47 -11.96 19.13 14.00
N CYS A 48 -10.75 18.60 14.18
CA CYS A 48 -9.54 19.38 14.47
C CYS A 48 -8.71 19.66 13.20
N PRO A 49 -7.83 20.68 13.20
CA PRO A 49 -7.00 21.04 12.05
C PRO A 49 -5.79 20.12 11.82
N CYS A 50 -5.67 19.00 12.55
CA CYS A 50 -4.55 18.08 12.39
C CYS A 50 -4.52 17.47 10.98
N LEU A 51 -3.31 17.28 10.47
CA LEU A 51 -3.11 16.58 9.21
C LEU A 51 -3.48 15.10 9.37
N VAL A 52 -4.28 14.62 8.42
CA VAL A 52 -4.69 13.22 8.33
C VAL A 52 -3.47 12.36 7.99
N PRO A 53 -3.20 11.24 8.70
CA PRO A 53 -1.96 10.48 8.53
C PRO A 53 -1.85 9.82 7.14
N PHE A 54 -2.98 9.41 6.58
CA PHE A 54 -3.07 8.98 5.19
C PHE A 54 -4.53 8.99 4.69
N SER A 55 -4.71 9.01 3.38
CA SER A 55 -6.01 8.78 2.71
C SER A 55 -5.94 7.56 1.79
N MET A 56 -7.09 7.02 1.40
CA MET A 56 -7.17 5.82 0.55
C MET A 56 -7.71 6.17 -0.83
N HIS A 57 -6.93 5.90 -1.87
CA HIS A 57 -7.26 6.22 -3.26
C HIS A 57 -7.62 4.95 -4.02
N ARG A 58 -8.78 4.95 -4.70
CA ARG A 58 -9.21 3.82 -5.52
C ARG A 58 -8.38 3.74 -6.80
N PHE A 59 -8.27 2.54 -7.34
CA PHE A 59 -7.72 2.36 -8.68
C PHE A 59 -8.54 3.14 -9.71
N PRO A 60 -7.88 3.73 -10.73
CA PRO A 60 -8.57 4.34 -11.85
C PRO A 60 -9.56 3.35 -12.49
N ASN A 61 -10.78 3.80 -12.74
CA ASN A 61 -11.88 2.96 -13.24
C ASN A 61 -12.37 3.45 -14.61
N GLY A 62 -13.13 2.61 -15.32
CA GLY A 62 -13.60 2.91 -16.66
C GLY A 62 -12.54 2.67 -17.76
N LYS A 63 -13.02 2.58 -19.00
CA LYS A 63 -12.20 2.24 -20.17
C LYS A 63 -11.17 3.33 -20.50
N GLN A 64 -11.53 4.60 -20.26
CA GLN A 64 -10.67 5.77 -20.47
C GLN A 64 -9.44 5.82 -19.55
N ASN A 65 -9.46 5.07 -18.44
CA ASN A 65 -8.37 5.04 -17.46
C ASN A 65 -7.56 3.73 -17.52
N GLU A 66 -7.72 2.93 -18.59
CA GLU A 66 -7.09 1.62 -18.69
C GLU A 66 -5.56 1.71 -18.63
N ASP A 67 -4.97 2.66 -19.36
CA ASP A 67 -3.51 2.89 -19.34
C ASP A 67 -3.03 3.33 -17.95
N ARG A 68 -3.77 4.23 -17.30
CA ARG A 68 -3.44 4.70 -15.94
C ARG A 68 -3.48 3.55 -14.94
N ARG A 69 -4.49 2.70 -15.03
CA ARG A 69 -4.64 1.49 -14.20
C ARG A 69 -3.52 0.48 -14.49
N ARG A 70 -3.16 0.25 -15.75
CA ARG A 70 -2.03 -0.60 -16.14
C ARG A 70 -0.72 -0.08 -15.53
N GLN A 71 -0.49 1.23 -15.56
CA GLN A 71 0.71 1.82 -14.97
C GLN A 71 0.75 1.67 -13.44
N TRP A 72 -0.39 1.82 -12.74
CA TRP A 72 -0.45 1.53 -11.31
C TRP A 72 -0.06 0.08 -11.01
N LEU A 73 -0.58 -0.87 -11.78
CA LEU A 73 -0.25 -2.29 -11.61
C LEU A 73 1.23 -2.57 -11.87
N ALA A 74 1.81 -1.98 -12.90
CA ALA A 74 3.22 -2.07 -13.20
C ALA A 74 4.09 -1.52 -12.04
N ASN A 75 3.71 -0.38 -11.47
CA ASN A 75 4.45 0.22 -10.36
C ASN A 75 4.40 -0.67 -9.11
N LEU A 76 3.20 -1.14 -8.74
CA LEU A 76 2.99 -2.05 -7.61
C LEU A 76 3.76 -3.37 -7.78
N ASN A 77 4.02 -3.79 -9.03
CA ASN A 77 4.79 -4.98 -9.39
C ASN A 77 4.35 -6.24 -8.62
N ARG A 78 3.04 -6.41 -8.46
CA ARG A 78 2.46 -7.59 -7.81
C ARG A 78 2.12 -8.63 -8.86
N LYS A 79 2.76 -9.79 -8.76
CA LYS A 79 2.48 -10.93 -9.64
C LYS A 79 1.00 -11.31 -9.55
N ASP A 80 0.37 -11.52 -10.70
CA ASP A 80 -1.02 -11.98 -10.87
C ASP A 80 -2.08 -11.15 -10.13
N PHE A 81 -1.78 -9.89 -9.81
CA PHE A 81 -2.68 -9.02 -9.08
C PHE A 81 -3.72 -8.36 -9.99
N HIS A 82 -4.98 -8.72 -9.76
CA HIS A 82 -6.13 -8.15 -10.46
C HIS A 82 -6.94 -7.28 -9.49
N PRO A 83 -6.90 -5.94 -9.63
CA PRO A 83 -7.54 -5.05 -8.67
C PRO A 83 -9.06 -5.14 -8.79
N GLY A 84 -9.72 -5.68 -7.76
CA GLY A 84 -11.18 -5.64 -7.64
C GLY A 84 -11.70 -4.22 -7.34
N LYS A 85 -13.03 -4.05 -7.28
CA LYS A 85 -13.70 -2.76 -7.00
C LYS A 85 -13.28 -2.10 -5.67
N THR A 86 -12.71 -2.88 -4.76
CA THR A 86 -12.28 -2.46 -3.43
C THR A 86 -10.76 -2.27 -3.31
N ALA A 87 -9.99 -2.50 -4.36
CA ALA A 87 -8.56 -2.27 -4.36
C ALA A 87 -8.28 -0.77 -4.23
N MET A 88 -7.39 -0.42 -3.30
CA MET A 88 -7.01 0.96 -3.01
C MET A 88 -5.52 1.05 -2.70
N VAL A 89 -4.94 2.22 -2.89
CA VAL A 89 -3.56 2.57 -2.53
C VAL A 89 -3.61 3.80 -1.63
N CYS A 90 -2.87 3.78 -0.51
CA CYS A 90 -2.88 4.92 0.41
C CYS A 90 -1.99 6.08 -0.08
N SER A 91 -2.28 7.28 0.41
CA SER A 91 -1.65 8.55 0.00
C SER A 91 -0.14 8.57 0.08
N ILE A 92 0.46 7.84 1.02
CA ILE A 92 1.91 7.81 1.22
C ILE A 92 2.68 7.34 -0.01
N HIS A 93 2.01 6.66 -0.96
CA HIS A 93 2.63 6.15 -2.18
C HIS A 93 2.61 7.16 -3.33
N PHE A 94 2.02 8.34 -3.12
CA PHE A 94 1.94 9.41 -4.12
C PHE A 94 2.75 10.62 -3.64
N PRO A 95 3.57 11.23 -4.52
CA PRO A 95 4.34 12.43 -4.17
C PRO A 95 3.47 13.57 -3.60
N ASP A 96 2.30 13.79 -4.20
CA ASP A 96 1.38 14.86 -3.77
C ASP A 96 0.35 14.38 -2.70
N GLY A 97 0.55 13.20 -2.11
CA GLY A 97 -0.43 12.56 -1.22
C GLY A 97 -1.71 12.09 -1.93
N ARG A 98 -1.82 12.29 -3.24
CA ARG A 98 -2.93 11.82 -4.09
C ARG A 98 -2.49 11.75 -5.56
N PRO A 99 -3.22 11.01 -6.41
CA PRO A 99 -3.00 11.06 -7.85
C PRO A 99 -3.40 12.44 -8.39
N THR A 100 -2.48 13.12 -9.09
CA THR A 100 -2.73 14.40 -9.77
C THR A 100 -2.54 14.26 -11.28
N SER A 101 -2.68 15.34 -12.04
CA SER A 101 -2.33 15.35 -13.48
C SER A 101 -0.81 15.21 -13.67
N MET A 102 -0.02 15.89 -12.84
CA MET A 102 1.45 15.86 -12.88
C MET A 102 2.04 14.58 -12.30
N ASN A 103 1.49 14.10 -11.18
CA ASN A 103 1.92 12.87 -10.51
C ASN A 103 0.76 11.87 -10.43
N PRO A 104 0.39 11.23 -11.56
CA PRO A 104 -0.81 10.41 -11.64
C PRO A 104 -0.69 9.00 -11.07
N TYR A 105 0.51 8.58 -10.66
CA TYR A 105 0.83 7.19 -10.34
C TYR A 105 1.42 7.05 -8.93
N PRO A 106 1.23 5.89 -8.27
CA PRO A 106 1.93 5.60 -7.04
C PRO A 106 3.39 5.25 -7.37
N THR A 107 4.34 6.02 -6.87
CA THR A 107 5.78 5.85 -7.12
C THR A 107 6.57 5.63 -5.84
N GLU A 108 6.03 6.04 -4.69
CA GLU A 108 6.76 6.08 -3.42
C GLU A 108 6.52 4.84 -2.57
N HIS A 109 7.53 4.45 -1.79
CA HIS A 109 7.45 3.40 -0.76
C HIS A 109 6.80 2.08 -1.25
N LEU A 110 7.09 1.64 -2.48
CA LEU A 110 6.41 0.50 -3.13
C LEU A 110 6.80 -0.89 -2.59
N GLY A 111 7.52 -0.97 -1.47
CA GLY A 111 7.87 -2.25 -0.83
C GLY A 111 8.93 -3.07 -1.60
N ARG A 112 9.66 -2.46 -2.53
CA ARG A 112 10.79 -3.11 -3.21
C ARG A 112 11.99 -3.16 -2.25
N THR A 113 12.36 -4.36 -1.80
CA THR A 113 13.74 -4.60 -1.40
C THR A 113 14.56 -4.66 -2.68
N ASN A 114 15.35 -3.63 -2.96
CA ASN A 114 16.29 -3.64 -4.08
C ASN A 114 17.45 -4.61 -3.77
N VAL A 115 17.18 -5.91 -3.74
CA VAL A 115 18.20 -6.94 -3.95
C VAL A 115 17.87 -7.59 -5.28
N ARG A 116 18.34 -6.97 -6.36
CA ARG A 116 18.59 -7.70 -7.60
C ARG A 116 19.69 -8.71 -7.28
N VAL A 117 19.33 -9.92 -6.87
CA VAL A 117 20.29 -11.03 -6.88
C VAL A 117 20.65 -11.25 -8.35
N PRO A 118 21.93 -11.13 -8.76
CA PRO A 118 22.32 -11.45 -10.12
C PRO A 118 21.96 -12.92 -10.36
N HIS A 119 21.17 -13.20 -11.40
CA HIS A 119 21.01 -14.56 -11.89
C HIS A 119 22.38 -15.07 -12.34
N LYS A 120 23.09 -15.80 -11.48
CA LYS A 120 24.26 -16.57 -11.89
C LYS A 120 23.71 -17.71 -12.75
N GLY A 121 23.78 -17.53 -14.07
CA GLY A 121 23.40 -18.54 -15.04
C GLY A 121 24.09 -19.86 -14.70
N ARG A 122 23.30 -20.93 -14.57
CA ARG A 122 23.85 -22.26 -14.36
C ARG A 122 24.47 -22.73 -15.68
N ILE A 123 25.78 -22.70 -15.74
CA ILE A 123 26.61 -23.41 -16.71
C ILE A 123 26.12 -24.85 -16.84
N LYS A 124 25.86 -25.30 -18.07
CA LYS A 124 25.49 -26.69 -18.38
C LYS A 124 26.69 -27.57 -17.99
N ALA A 125 26.45 -28.53 -17.09
CA ALA A 125 27.44 -29.55 -16.79
C ALA A 125 27.65 -30.41 -18.04
N ALA A 126 28.88 -30.45 -18.54
CA ALA A 126 29.30 -31.44 -19.52
C ALA A 126 29.34 -32.81 -18.84
N SER A 127 28.67 -33.77 -19.45
CA SER A 127 28.74 -35.19 -19.15
C SER A 127 30.14 -35.74 -19.42
N CYS A 128 30.65 -36.59 -18.54
CA CYS A 128 31.68 -37.55 -18.89
C CYS A 128 31.20 -38.95 -18.52
N SER A 129 31.23 -39.83 -19.51
CA SER A 129 30.94 -41.26 -19.44
C SER A 129 32.24 -42.05 -19.30
N THR A 130 32.06 -43.27 -18.78
CA THR A 130 32.97 -44.42 -18.68
C THR A 130 33.92 -44.43 -17.49
#